data_AF-A0A952PVS0-F1
#
_entry.id   AF-A0A952PVS0-F1
#
_cell.length_a   1.000
_cell.length_b   1.000
_cell.length_c   1.000
_cell.angle_alpha   90.00
_cell.angle_beta   90.00
_cell.angle_gamma   90.00
#
_symmetry.space_group_name_H-M   'P 1'
#
loop_
_entity.id
_entity.type
_entity.pdbx_description
1 polymer ?
#
loop_
_entity_poly.entity_id
_entity_poly.type
_entity_poly.pdbx_seq_one_letter_code
_entity_poly.pdbx_strand_id
1 'polypeptide(L)'
;MKDIAFIFLILFAVSMLIIYVAVRRRWLSLSIAGGGGAVVNSLCFILYCIAREMSFAQAIVLGAFFGCLFTVMTLIAATYFNAQERARLAQPQPTEPQPQPDSLL
;
A
#
# COMPACT_ATOMS: atom_id res chain seq x y z
N MET A 1 28.65 -4.27 7.97
CA MET A 1 27.62 -3.91 6.96
C MET A 1 26.23 -4.48 7.25
N LYS A 2 26.12 -5.53 8.06
CA LYS A 2 24.83 -6.17 8.42
C LYS A 2 23.82 -5.19 9.03
N ASP A 3 24.26 -4.26 9.87
CA ASP A 3 23.40 -3.26 10.51
C ASP A 3 22.83 -2.24 9.51
N ILE A 4 23.59 -1.91 8.45
CA ILE A 4 23.17 -1.02 7.37
C ILE A 4 22.08 -1.67 6.51
N ALA A 5 22.14 -3.00 6.31
CA ALA A 5 21.10 -3.71 5.57
C ALA A 5 19.73 -3.59 6.27
N PHE A 6 19.69 -3.66 7.61
CA PHE A 6 18.45 -3.47 8.37
C PHE A 6 17.86 -2.07 8.17
N ILE A 7 18.70 -1.04 8.04
CA ILE A 7 18.23 0.33 7.76
C ILE A 7 17.50 0.38 6.41
N PHE A 8 18.06 -0.22 5.35
CA PHE A 8 17.41 -0.26 4.04
C PHE A 8 16.11 -1.07 4.03
N LEU A 9 16.06 -2.17 4.80
CA LEU A 9 14.86 -2.96 4.98
C LEU A 9 13.76 -2.17 5.70
N ILE A 10 14.11 -1.44 6.76
CA ILE A 10 13.19 -0.56 7.48
C ILE A 10 12.70 0.56 6.55
N LEU A 11 13.60 1.17 5.78
CA LEU A 11 13.25 2.22 4.83
C LEU A 11 12.29 1.72 3.74
N PHE A 12 12.51 0.50 3.25
CA PHE A 12 11.59 -0.18 2.34
C PHE A 12 10.20 -0.39 2.97
N ALA A 13 10.13 -0.88 4.21
CA ALA A 13 8.87 -1.09 4.92
C ALA A 13 8.13 0.22 5.21
N VAL A 14 8.86 1.28 5.60
CA VAL A 14 8.30 2.62 5.82
C VAL A 14 7.78 3.21 4.50
N SER A 15 8.54 3.07 3.41
CA SER A 15 8.10 3.49 2.07
C SER A 15 6.80 2.80 1.64
N MET A 16 6.69 1.48 1.84
CA MET A 16 5.43 0.74 1.63
C MET A 16 4.26 1.34 2.41
N LEU A 17 4.47 1.63 3.69
CA LEU A 17 3.44 2.17 4.56
C LEU A 17 3.03 3.58 4.13
N ILE A 18 3.97 4.42 3.72
CA ILE A 18 3.70 5.74 3.16
C ILE A 18 2.86 5.63 1.89
N ILE A 19 3.23 4.76 0.95
CA ILE A 19 2.47 4.53 -0.30
C ILE A 19 1.05 4.07 0.01
N TYR A 20 0.91 3.09 0.90
CA TYR A 20 -0.40 2.59 1.33
C TYR A 20 -1.28 3.71 1.89
N VAL A 21 -0.76 4.46 2.86
CA VAL A 21 -1.50 5.56 3.52
C VAL A 21 -1.81 6.66 2.52
N ALA A 22 -0.87 7.02 1.66
CA ALA A 22 -1.05 8.05 0.64
C ALA A 22 -2.16 7.70 -0.36
N VAL A 23 -2.21 6.45 -0.84
CA VAL A 23 -3.27 5.99 -1.75
C VAL A 23 -4.60 5.87 -1.01
N ARG A 24 -4.59 5.35 0.22
CA ARG A 24 -5.80 5.22 1.04
C ARG A 24 -6.43 6.58 1.35
N ARG A 25 -5.61 7.57 1.72
CA ARG A 25 -6.06 8.95 1.98
C ARG A 25 -6.26 9.79 0.71
N ARG A 26 -6.04 9.21 -0.48
CA ARG A 26 -6.08 9.89 -1.79
C ARG A 26 -5.17 11.11 -1.89
N TRP A 27 -4.05 11.10 -1.15
CA TRP A 27 -3.02 12.15 -1.24
C TRP A 27 -2.25 12.09 -2.56
N LEU A 28 -2.07 10.87 -3.09
CA LEU A 28 -1.40 10.63 -4.36
C LEU A 28 -2.31 9.87 -5.32
N SER A 29 -2.15 10.16 -6.61
CA SER A 29 -2.79 9.37 -7.67
C SER A 29 -2.17 7.98 -7.75
N LEU A 30 -2.97 7.00 -8.19
CA LEU A 30 -2.54 5.60 -8.28
C LEU A 30 -1.31 5.45 -9.19
N SER A 31 -1.23 6.22 -10.28
CA SER A 31 -0.10 6.20 -11.21
C SER A 31 1.18 6.72 -10.58
N ILE A 32 1.13 7.82 -9.82
CA ILE A 32 2.31 8.39 -9.16
C ILE A 32 2.74 7.48 -8.00
N ALA A 33 1.79 6.99 -7.20
CA ALA A 33 2.07 6.08 -6.10
C ALA A 33 2.65 4.75 -6.58
N GLY A 34 2.17 4.23 -7.72
CA GLY A 34 2.69 3.00 -8.31
C GLY A 34 4.04 3.18 -8.99
N GLY A 35 4.17 4.16 -9.88
CA GLY A 35 5.43 4.41 -10.59
C GLY A 35 6.53 4.86 -9.64
N GLY A 36 6.27 5.90 -8.83
CA GLY A 36 7.23 6.40 -7.86
C GLY A 36 7.53 5.38 -6.76
N GLY A 37 6.50 4.71 -6.25
CA GLY A 37 6.66 3.68 -5.23
C GLY A 37 7.48 2.49 -5.69
N ALA A 38 7.27 2.01 -6.92
CA ALA A 38 8.02 0.89 -7.47
C ALA A 38 9.51 1.23 -7.63
N VAL A 39 9.84 2.45 -8.09
CA VAL A 39 11.23 2.90 -8.23
C VAL A 39 11.91 3.00 -6.86
N VAL A 40 11.28 3.68 -5.90
CA VAL A 40 11.84 3.87 -4.55
C VAL A 40 12.01 2.54 -3.83
N ASN A 41 11.00 1.67 -3.87
CA ASN A 41 11.03 0.36 -3.24
C ASN A 41 12.06 -0.56 -3.89
N SER A 42 12.18 -0.54 -5.22
CA SER A 42 13.21 -1.30 -5.92
C SER A 42 14.60 -0.83 -5.52
N LEU A 43 14.85 0.49 -5.49
CA LEU A 43 16.13 1.04 -5.04
C LEU A 43 16.45 0.60 -3.61
N CYS A 44 15.51 0.76 -2.66
CA CYS A 44 15.73 0.33 -1.27
C CYS A 44 16.10 -1.15 -1.17
N PHE A 45 15.44 -2.00 -1.95
CA PHE A 45 15.68 -3.44 -1.94
C PHE A 45 16.99 -3.83 -2.64
N ILE A 46 17.38 -3.11 -3.70
CA ILE A 46 18.72 -3.24 -4.32
C ILE A 46 19.80 -2.90 -3.29
N LEU A 47 19.68 -1.76 -2.59
CA LEU A 47 20.64 -1.34 -1.57
C LEU A 47 20.69 -2.36 -0.42
N TYR A 48 19.56 -2.92 -0.01
CA TYR A 48 19.51 -4.02 0.95
C TYR A 48 20.29 -5.26 0.48
N CYS A 49 20.09 -5.70 -0.77
CA CYS A 49 20.81 -6.85 -1.34
C CYS A 49 22.32 -6.60 -1.43
N ILE A 50 22.73 -5.39 -1.84
CA ILE A 50 24.15 -4.99 -1.87
C ILE A 50 24.75 -5.01 -0.47
N ALA A 51 24.04 -4.48 0.53
CA ALA A 51 24.48 -4.47 1.92
C ALA A 51 24.58 -5.88 2.55
N ARG A 52 23.95 -6.88 1.93
CA ARG A 52 24.03 -8.31 2.27
C ARG A 52 25.11 -9.07 1.50
N GLU A 53 25.99 -8.36 0.78
CA GLU A 53 27.10 -8.95 0.01
C GLU A 53 26.62 -9.90 -1.11
N MET A 54 25.40 -9.68 -1.62
CA MET A 54 24.94 -10.38 -2.82
C MET A 54 25.63 -9.83 -4.06
N SER A 55 25.71 -10.64 -5.13
CA SER A 55 26.27 -10.16 -6.39
C SER A 55 25.42 -9.02 -6.97
N PHE A 56 26.06 -8.05 -7.63
CA PHE A 56 25.38 -6.87 -8.15
C PHE A 56 24.24 -7.21 -9.12
N ALA A 57 24.44 -8.23 -9.97
CA ALA A 57 23.41 -8.73 -10.87
C ALA A 57 22.22 -9.32 -10.10
N GLN A 58 22.46 -10.13 -9.06
CA GLN A 58 21.40 -10.66 -8.21
C GLN A 58 20.65 -9.54 -7.48
N ALA A 59 21.37 -8.55 -6.95
CA ALA A 59 20.77 -7.42 -6.25
C ALA A 59 19.81 -6.62 -7.13
N ILE A 60 20.19 -6.35 -8.38
CA ILE A 60 19.33 -5.65 -9.35
C ILE A 60 18.08 -6.47 -9.65
N VAL A 61 18.24 -7.77 -9.97
CA VAL A 61 17.12 -8.63 -10.35
C VAL A 61 16.14 -8.81 -9.18
N LEU A 62 16.64 -9.17 -8.00
CA LEU A 62 15.83 -9.35 -6.80
C LEU A 62 15.21 -8.03 -6.35
N GLY A 63 15.97 -6.95 -6.39
CA GLY A 63 15.50 -5.65 -5.96
C GLY A 63 14.39 -5.09 -6.86
N ALA A 64 14.55 -5.18 -8.18
CA ALA A 64 13.49 -4.81 -9.12
C ALA A 64 12.26 -5.72 -8.99
N PHE A 65 12.47 -7.03 -8.84
CA PHE A 65 11.38 -7.99 -8.71
C PHE A 65 10.58 -7.76 -7.44
N PHE A 66 11.23 -7.76 -6.27
CA PHE A 66 10.55 -7.57 -4.99
C PHE A 66 10.04 -6.14 -4.83
N GLY A 67 10.78 -5.12 -5.28
CA GLY A 67 10.34 -3.73 -5.27
C GLY A 67 9.03 -3.53 -6.02
N CYS A 68 8.93 -4.06 -7.25
CA CYS A 68 7.69 -4.01 -8.02
C CYS A 68 6.59 -4.89 -7.40
N LEU A 69 6.89 -6.14 -7.06
CA LEU A 69 5.91 -7.10 -6.56
C LEU A 69 5.21 -6.58 -5.31
N PHE A 70 5.99 -6.14 -4.32
CA PHE A 70 5.43 -5.60 -3.10
C PHE A 70 4.63 -4.34 -3.37
N THR A 71 5.14 -3.42 -4.20
CA THR A 71 4.41 -2.18 -4.53
C THR A 71 3.05 -2.48 -5.14
N VAL A 72 2.97 -3.41 -6.11
CA VAL A 72 1.70 -3.82 -6.72
C VAL A 72 0.75 -4.41 -5.67
N MET A 73 1.23 -5.29 -4.80
CA MET A 73 0.43 -5.86 -3.71
C MET A 73 -0.13 -4.78 -2.77
N THR A 74 0.69 -3.79 -2.42
CA THR A 74 0.26 -2.66 -1.57
C THR A 74 -0.80 -1.81 -2.25
N LEU A 75 -0.66 -1.53 -3.56
CA LEU A 75 -1.66 -0.78 -4.31
C LEU A 75 -2.99 -1.53 -4.38
N ILE A 76 -2.95 -2.85 -4.64
CA ILE A 76 -4.14 -3.71 -4.68
C ILE A 76 -4.85 -3.67 -3.31
N ALA A 77 -4.10 -3.82 -2.22
CA ALA A 77 -4.68 -3.73 -0.88
C ALA A 77 -5.30 -2.34 -0.63
N ALA A 78 -4.60 -1.27 -0.96
CA ALA A 78 -5.08 0.10 -0.76
C ALA A 78 -6.36 0.40 -1.57
N THR A 79 -6.44 -0.04 -2.83
CA THR A 79 -7.61 0.17 -3.67
C THR A 79 -8.79 -0.71 -3.25
N TYR A 80 -8.54 -1.95 -2.85
CA TYR A 80 -9.57 -2.87 -2.34
C TYR A 80 -10.30 -2.29 -1.12
N PHE A 81 -9.55 -1.83 -0.10
CA PHE A 81 -10.16 -1.23 1.09
C PHE A 81 -10.87 0.10 0.79
N ASN A 82 -10.31 0.91 -0.12
CA ASN A 82 -10.98 2.13 -0.57
C ASN A 82 -12.31 1.86 -1.29
N ALA A 83 -12.41 0.75 -2.04
CA ALA A 83 -13.64 0.34 -2.71
C ALA A 83 -14.69 -0.17 -1.72
N GLN A 84 -14.28 -0.98 -0.73
CA GLN A 84 -15.18 -1.48 0.30
C GLN A 84 -15.80 -0.36 1.15
N GLU A 85 -15.01 0.65 1.52
CA GLU A 85 -15.52 1.79 2.30
C GLU A 85 -16.60 2.55 1.53
N ARG A 86 -16.40 2.78 0.23
CA ARG A 86 -17.41 3.41 -0.63
C ARG A 86 -18.67 2.57 -0.77
N ALA A 87 -18.53 1.25 -0.90
CA ALA A 87 -19.65 0.34 -0.98
C ALA A 87 -20.49 0.34 0.31
N ARG A 88 -19.84 0.41 1.48
CA ARG A 88 -20.52 0.54 2.78
C ARG A 88 -21.27 1.86 2.91
N LEU A 89 -20.67 2.97 2.52
CA LEU A 89 -21.32 4.28 2.56
C LEU A 89 -22.47 4.42 1.56
N ALA A 90 -22.45 3.65 0.47
CA ALA A 90 -23.50 3.64 -0.55
C ALA A 90 -24.69 2.72 -0.22
N GLN A 91 -24.58 1.86 0.81
CA GLN A 91 -25.72 1.08 1.27
C GLN A 91 -26.73 2.00 1.98
N PRO A 92 -28.00 2.04 1.55
CA PRO A 92 -29.04 2.74 2.27
C PRO A 92 -29.07 2.21 3.71
N GLN A 93 -28.99 3.10 4.71
CA GLN A 93 -29.22 2.67 6.08
C GLN A 93 -30.59 1.98 6.13
N PRO A 94 -30.73 0.82 6.81
CA PRO A 94 -32.04 0.26 7.06
C PRO A 94 -32.82 1.34 7.78
N THR A 95 -33.84 1.90 7.12
CA THR A 95 -34.74 2.88 7.70
C THR A 95 -35.23 2.25 9.00
N GLU A 96 -34.81 2.80 10.16
CA GLU A 96 -35.47 2.45 11.41
C GLU A 96 -36.97 2.56 11.14
N PRO A 97 -37.78 1.55 11.50
CA PRO A 97 -39.22 1.62 11.32
C PRO A 97 -39.68 2.94 11.94
N GLN A 98 -40.13 3.89 11.12
CA GLN A 98 -40.71 5.11 11.66
C GLN A 98 -41.79 4.66 12.62
N PRO A 99 -41.80 5.13 13.88
CA PRO A 99 -42.84 4.76 14.83
C PRO A 99 -44.16 5.10 14.18
N GLN A 100 -44.86 4.05 13.76
CA GLN A 100 -46.15 4.14 13.10
C GLN A 100 -47.03 4.85 14.12
N PRO A 101 -47.47 6.10 13.88
CA PRO A 101 -48.27 6.80 14.86
C PRO A 101 -49.52 5.95 15.00
N ASP A 102 -49.66 5.35 16.19
CA ASP A 102 -50.77 4.48 16.54
C ASP A 102 -52.03 5.16 16.00
N SER A 103 -52.63 4.53 15.00
CA SER A 103 -53.81 5.04 14.33
C SER A 103 -54.85 5.27 15.42
N LEU A 104 -55.02 6.54 15.81
CA LEU A 104 -55.93 6.99 16.84
C LEU A 104 -57.31 6.42 16.48
N LEU A 105 -57.75 5.49 17.33
CA LEU A 105 -59.11 4.96 17.40
C LEU A 105 -60.15 6.07 17.47
#